data_AF-A0A969X2G5-F1
#
_entry.id   AF-A0A969X2G5-F1
#
_cell.length_a   1.000
_cell.length_b   1.000
_cell.length_c   1.000
_cell.angle_alpha   90.00
_cell.angle_beta   90.00
_cell.angle_gamma   90.00
#
_symmetry.space_group_name_H-M   'P 1'
#
loop_
_entity.id
_entity.type
_entity.pdbx_description
1 polymer ?
#
loop_
_entity_poly.entity_id
_entity_poly.type
_entity_poly.pdbx_seq_one_letter_code
_entity_poly.pdbx_strand_id
1 'polypeptide(L)' 'MKKRIYLGLSLVAVALLSFTSCSKECKCKQYVNDEVVLEYTIELEGNQKCKDFNSKVAVLGVSQEVKCK' A
#
# COMPACT_ATOMS: atom_id res chain seq x y z
N MET A 1 -40.39 -19.02 26.87
CA MET A 1 -40.00 -17.70 26.32
C MET A 1 -38.48 -17.64 26.17
N LYS A 2 -37.93 -18.08 25.03
CA LYS A 2 -36.47 -18.11 24.74
C LYS A 2 -36.20 -17.39 23.41
N LYS A 3 -36.36 -16.07 23.37
CA LYS A 3 -36.10 -15.25 22.16
C LYS A 3 -35.58 -13.84 22.53
N ARG A 4 -34.59 -13.75 23.42
CA ARG A 4 -33.99 -12.45 23.80
C ARG A 4 -32.46 -12.42 23.80
N ILE A 5 -31.80 -13.40 23.18
CA ILE A 5 -30.33 -13.51 23.20
C ILE A 5 -29.67 -13.04 21.88
N TYR A 6 -30.45 -12.81 20.81
CA TYR A 6 -29.88 -12.54 19.49
C TYR A 6 -29.63 -11.07 19.13
N LEU A 7 -29.86 -10.11 20.05
CA LEU A 7 -29.69 -8.68 19.77
C LEU A 7 -28.37 -8.07 20.29
N GLY A 8 -27.54 -8.85 21.00
CA GLY A 8 -26.25 -8.37 21.52
C GLY A 8 -25.06 -8.54 20.58
N LEU A 9 -25.15 -9.42 19.57
CA LEU A 9 -24.00 -9.81 18.74
C LEU A 9 -23.78 -8.91 17.51
N SER A 10 -24.73 -8.04 17.17
CA SER A 10 -24.65 -7.21 15.96
C SER A 10 -23.77 -5.97 16.12
N LEU A 11 -23.55 -5.50 17.36
CA LEU A 11 -22.80 -4.26 17.62
C LEU A 11 -21.30 -4.46 17.72
N VAL A 12 -20.85 -5.69 18.00
CA VAL A 12 -19.41 -6.02 18.10
C VAL A 12 -18.76 -6.21 16.72
N ALA A 13 -19.56 -6.44 15.68
CA ALA A 13 -19.06 -6.60 14.31
C ALA A 13 -18.61 -5.28 13.67
N VAL A 14 -19.09 -4.12 14.14
CA VAL A 14 -18.77 -2.81 13.55
C VAL A 14 -17.45 -2.24 14.07
N ALA A 15 -16.96 -2.71 15.22
CA ALA A 15 -15.70 -2.25 15.81
C ALA A 15 -14.45 -2.80 15.09
N LEU A 16 -14.55 -3.97 14.44
CA LEU A 16 -13.43 -4.57 13.71
C LEU A 16 -13.22 -4.00 12.31
N LEU A 17 -14.17 -3.21 11.78
CA LEU A 17 -14.03 -2.55 10.48
C LEU A 17 -13.23 -1.23 10.54
N SER A 18 -12.92 -0.75 11.74
CA SER A 18 -12.26 0.55 11.96
C SER A 18 -10.73 0.49 11.95
N PHE A 19 -10.14 -0.70 11.84
CA PHE A 19 -8.69 -0.92 11.79
C PHE A 19 -8.26 -1.81 10.63
N THR A 20 -8.89 -1.67 9.47
CA THR A 20 -8.18 -1.97 8.22
C THR A 20 -7.19 -0.83 7.94
N SER A 21 -6.22 -0.66 8.84
CA SER A 21 -4.94 -0.09 8.48
C SER A 21 -4.31 -1.11 7.54
N CYS A 22 -4.77 -1.11 6.29
CA CYS A 22 -4.01 -1.70 5.21
C CYS A 22 -2.74 -0.86 5.13
N SER A 23 -1.74 -1.16 5.95
CA SER A 23 -0.34 -0.85 5.63
C SER A 23 -0.08 -1.58 4.32
N LYS A 24 -0.33 -0.89 3.21
CA LYS A 24 -0.09 -1.41 1.88
C LYS A 24 1.40 -1.20 1.67
N GLU A 25 2.18 -2.19 2.06
CA GLU A 25 3.59 -2.22 1.71
C GLU A 25 3.71 -2.19 0.18
N CYS A 26 4.43 -1.20 -0.36
CA CYS A 26 4.77 -1.13 -1.78
C CYS A 26 6.20 -1.58 -1.99
N LYS A 27 6.40 -2.47 -2.94
CA LYS A 27 7.75 -2.85 -3.38
C LYS A 27 8.17 -1.93 -4.51
N CYS A 28 9.21 -1.14 -4.26
CA CYS A 28 9.82 -0.22 -5.20
C CYS A 28 11.09 -0.82 -5.78
N LYS A 29 11.28 -0.65 -7.08
CA LYS A 29 12.51 -0.96 -7.80
C LYS A 29 13.02 0.29 -8.48
N GLN A 30 14.28 0.60 -8.27
CA GLN A 30 14.98 1.65 -9.00
C GLN A 30 15.76 1.01 -10.15
N TYR A 31 15.61 1.61 -11.33
CA TYR A 31 16.26 1.21 -12.57
C TYR A 31 17.21 2.31 -13.02
N VAL A 32 18.38 1.92 -13.52
CA VAL A 32 19.29 2.79 -14.25
C VAL A 32 19.52 2.12 -15.61
N ASN A 33 19.20 2.79 -16.71
CA ASN A 33 19.29 2.23 -18.06
C ASN A 33 18.58 0.87 -18.20
N ASP A 34 17.36 0.76 -17.66
CA ASP A 34 16.53 -0.44 -17.63
C ASP A 34 17.04 -1.61 -16.75
N GLU A 35 18.18 -1.44 -16.05
CA GLU A 35 18.70 -2.42 -15.10
C GLU A 35 18.30 -2.09 -13.65
N VAL A 36 17.86 -3.09 -12.88
CA VAL A 36 17.50 -2.89 -11.46
C VAL A 36 18.77 -2.69 -10.63
N VAL A 37 18.89 -1.53 -10.00
CA VAL A 37 20.03 -1.18 -9.13
C VAL A 37 19.69 -1.25 -7.64
N LEU A 38 18.41 -1.10 -7.28
CA LEU A 38 17.96 -1.10 -5.90
C LEU A 38 16.52 -1.62 -5.81
N GLU A 39 16.25 -2.45 -4.80
CA GLU A 39 14.92 -2.87 -4.41
C GLU A 39 14.68 -2.51 -2.95
N TYR A 40 13.54 -1.88 -2.65
CA TYR A 40 13.17 -1.48 -1.30
C TYR A 40 11.65 -1.53 -1.11
N THR A 41 11.22 -1.62 0.14
CA THR A 41 9.80 -1.61 0.51
C THR A 41 9.49 -0.30 1.22
N ILE A 42 8.35 0.31 0.89
CA ILE A 42 7.82 1.47 1.60
C ILE A 42 6.44 1.11 2.16
N GLU A 43 6.15 1.56 3.38
CA GLU A 43 4.80 1.46 3.93
C GLU A 43 3.97 2.67 3.46
N LEU A 44 2.78 2.41 2.93
CA LEU A 44 1.85 3.48 2.59
C LEU A 44 1.14 3.99 3.83
N GLU A 45 1.13 5.30 3.99
CA GLU A 45 0.35 5.98 5.02
C GLU A 45 -0.92 6.61 4.40
N GLY A 46 -2.06 6.38 5.06
CA GLY A 46 -3.34 6.97 4.68
C GLY A 46 -3.86 6.55 3.29
N ASN A 47 -4.17 7.53 2.44
CA ASN A 47 -4.78 7.34 1.12
C ASN A 47 -3.78 7.26 -0.05
N GLN A 48 -2.48 7.21 0.24
CA GLN A 48 -1.44 7.14 -0.79
C GLN A 48 -1.51 5.81 -1.55
N LYS A 49 -1.11 5.83 -2.82
CA LYS A 49 -1.04 4.65 -3.69
C LYS A 49 0.42 4.42 -4.07
N CYS A 50 0.82 3.16 -4.26
CA CYS A 50 2.20 2.83 -4.69
C CYS A 50 2.61 3.57 -5.96
N LYS A 51 1.65 3.80 -6.87
CA LYS A 51 1.88 4.52 -8.13
C LYS A 51 2.29 5.98 -7.94
N ASP A 52 1.96 6.59 -6.80
CA ASP A 52 2.32 7.99 -6.52
C ASP A 52 3.85 8.15 -6.33
N PHE A 53 4.56 7.05 -6.05
CA PHE A 53 6.01 7.01 -5.91
C PHE A 53 6.74 6.60 -7.20
N ASN A 54 6.01 6.34 -8.28
CA ASN A 54 6.63 6.08 -9.58
C ASN A 54 7.26 7.36 -10.11
N SER A 55 8.51 7.28 -10.55
CA SER A 55 9.21 8.42 -11.14
C SER A 55 10.04 7.96 -12.31
N LYS A 56 10.23 8.84 -13.30
CA LYS A 56 11.11 8.59 -14.43
C LYS A 56 11.80 9.88 -14.82
N VAL A 57 13.12 9.83 -14.85
CA VAL A 57 13.97 10.97 -15.21
C VAL A 57 15.00 10.46 -16.20
N ALA A 58 15.26 11.21 -17.27
CA ALA A 58 16.33 10.90 -18.21
C ALA A 58 17.25 12.13 -18.32
N VAL A 59 18.54 11.94 -18.04
CA VAL A 59 19.55 13.01 -18.10
C VAL A 59 20.75 12.50 -18.86
N LEU A 60 21.19 13.24 -19.88
CA LEU A 60 22.43 12.98 -20.63
C LEU A 60 22.59 11.53 -21.11
N GLY A 61 21.50 10.94 -21.65
CA GLY A 61 21.52 9.57 -22.16
C GLY A 61 21.43 8.48 -21.10
N VAL A 62 21.36 8.83 -19.82
CA VAL A 62 21.10 7.90 -18.71
C VAL A 62 19.64 8.02 -18.28
N SER A 63 18.92 6.89 -18.26
CA SER A 63 17.56 6.83 -17.73
C SER A 63 17.60 6.35 -16.28
N GLN A 64 16.87 7.03 -15.40
CA GLN A 64 16.61 6.62 -14.03
C GLN A 64 15.10 6.48 -13.85
N GLU A 65 14.65 5.33 -13.37
CA GLU A 65 13.22 5.06 -13.18
C GLU A 65 13.00 4.42 -11.81
N VAL A 66 11.93 4.81 -11.14
CA VAL A 66 11.45 4.18 -9.91
C VAL A 66 10.06 3.65 -10.20
N LYS A 67 9.85 2.35 -9.97
CA LYS A 67 8.54 1.69 -10.10
C LYS A 67 8.18 1.00 -8.79
N CYS A 68 7.07 1.40 -8.20
CA CYS A 68 6.50 0.87 -6.97
C CYS A 68 5.18 0.12 -7.25
N LYS A 69 5.02 -1.06 -6.67
CA LYS A 69 3.85 -1.95 -6.82
C LYS A 69 3.31 -2.42 -5.48
#